data_AF-A0A8H6HCZ3-F1
#
_entry.id   AF-A0A8H6HCZ3-F1
#
_cell.length_a   1.000
_cell.length_b   1.000
_cell.length_c   1.000
_cell.angle_alpha   90.00
_cell.angle_beta   90.00
_cell.angle_gamma   90.00
#
_symmetry.space_group_name_H-M   'P 1'
#
loop_
_entity.id
_entity.type
_entity.pdbx_description
1 polymer ?
#
loop_
_entity_poly.entity_id
_entity_poly.type
_entity_poly.pdbx_seq_one_letter_code
_entity_poly.pdbx_strand_id
1 'polypeptide(L)' 'LTAIWELDRRIPSPASRAAWATARGLDAEKVHKWWYRCRVRAKKMGVEIPEGSYEM' A
#
# COMPACT_ATOMS: atom_id res chain seq x y z
N LEU A 1 -1.19 -9.13 -4.53
CA LEU A 1 -1.25 -7.83 -3.81
C LEU A 1 -2.56 -7.65 -3.06
N THR A 2 -3.72 -8.05 -3.63
CA THR A 2 -5.04 -7.92 -2.99
C THR A 2 -5.15 -8.60 -1.62
N ALA A 3 -4.64 -9.83 -1.47
CA ALA A 3 -4.65 -10.55 -0.20
C ALA A 3 -3.86 -9.84 0.92
N ILE A 4 -2.86 -9.04 0.57
CA ILE A 4 -2.02 -8.31 1.54
C ILE A 4 -2.76 -7.06 2.03
N TRP A 5 -3.52 -6.41 1.15
CA TRP A 5 -4.40 -5.30 1.52
C TRP A 5 -5.52 -5.72 2.47
N GLU A 6 -6.00 -6.97 2.35
CA GLU A 6 -7.02 -7.50 3.25
C GLU A 6 -6.48 -7.78 4.65
N LEU A 7 -5.21 -8.22 4.74
CA LEU A 7 -4.52 -8.49 6.01
C LEU A 7 -4.06 -7.21 6.70
N ASP A 8 -3.56 -6.23 5.95
CA ASP A 8 -3.13 -4.94 6.48
C ASP A 8 -3.55 -3.80 5.54
N ARG A 9 -4.46 -2.94 6.05
CA ARG A 9 -5.01 -1.79 5.33
C ARG A 9 -4.23 -0.50 5.57
N ARG A 10 -3.10 -0.54 6.29
CA ARG A 10 -2.24 0.63 6.51
C ARG A 10 -1.54 1.03 5.23
N ILE A 11 -1.33 2.33 5.04
CA ILE A 11 -0.60 2.85 3.88
C ILE A 11 0.87 3.02 4.28
N PRO A 12 1.81 2.20 3.76
CA PRO A 12 3.23 2.38 4.03
C PRO A 12 3.77 3.68 3.41
N SER A 13 4.87 4.19 3.98
CA SER A 13 5.59 5.35 3.43
C SER A 13 6.14 5.05 2.02
N PRO A 14 6.47 6.07 1.21
CA PRO A 14 7.08 5.85 -0.11
C PRO A 14 8.38 5.02 -0.04
N ALA A 15 9.18 5.22 1.01
CA ALA A 15 10.40 4.46 1.26
C ALA A 15 10.09 2.98 1.53
N SER A 16 9.14 2.69 2.42
CA SER A 16 8.75 1.30 2.67
C SER A 16 8.09 0.64 1.46
N ARG A 17 7.31 1.36 0.64
CA ARG A 17 6.80 0.81 -0.65
C ARG A 17 7.93 0.40 -1.58
N ALA A 18 8.99 1.21 -1.66
CA ALA A 18 10.17 0.91 -2.47
C ALA A 18 10.90 -0.33 -1.93
N ALA A 19 11.17 -0.39 -0.62
CA ALA A 19 11.77 -1.55 0.03
C ALA A 19 10.94 -2.83 -0.20
N TRP A 20 9.62 -2.72 -0.11
CA TRP A 20 8.69 -3.82 -0.32
C TRP A 20 8.66 -4.32 -1.77
N ALA A 21 8.82 -3.40 -2.73
CA ALA A 21 8.96 -3.71 -4.14
C ALA A 21 10.29 -4.43 -4.39
N THR A 22 11.40 -3.89 -3.90
CA THR A 22 12.73 -4.50 -3.98
C THR A 22 12.77 -5.90 -3.38
N ALA A 23 12.24 -6.08 -2.16
CA ALA A 23 12.19 -7.37 -1.47
C ALA A 23 11.40 -8.46 -2.23
N ARG A 24 10.53 -8.06 -3.16
CA ARG A 24 9.70 -8.96 -3.98
C ARG A 24 10.12 -8.98 -5.45
N GLY A 25 11.20 -8.30 -5.81
CA GLY A 25 11.64 -8.16 -7.21
C GLY A 25 10.60 -7.47 -8.10
N LEU A 26 9.75 -6.62 -7.51
CA LEU A 26 8.71 -5.87 -8.21
C LEU A 26 9.18 -4.46 -8.53
N ASP A 27 8.57 -3.89 -9.57
CA ASP A 27 8.76 -2.50 -9.94
C ASP A 27 8.09 -1.56 -8.90
N ALA A 28 8.89 -0.67 -8.32
CA ALA A 28 8.44 0.27 -7.30
C ALA A 28 7.34 1.23 -7.79
N GLU A 29 7.37 1.63 -9.07
CA GLU A 29 6.36 2.50 -9.67
C GLU A 29 5.01 1.78 -9.79
N LYS A 30 5.04 0.51 -10.18
CA LYS A 30 3.82 -0.33 -10.24
C LYS A 30 3.22 -0.52 -8.84
N VAL A 31 4.06 -0.77 -7.84
CA VAL A 31 3.64 -0.90 -6.44
C VAL A 31 3.06 0.43 -5.93
N HIS A 32 3.68 1.56 -6.24
CA HIS A 32 3.18 2.88 -5.87
C HIS A 32 1.80 3.17 -6.46
N LYS A 33 1.62 2.94 -7.77
CA LYS A 33 0.32 3.11 -8.45
C LYS A 33 -0.75 2.17 -7.88
N TRP A 34 -0.39 0.93 -7.55
CA TRP A 34 -1.30 -0.02 -6.94
C TRP A 34 -1.78 0.45 -5.56
N TRP A 35 -0.87 0.91 -4.69
CA TRP A 35 -1.22 1.46 -3.37
C TRP A 35 -2.13 2.69 -3.47
N TYR A 36 -1.87 3.58 -4.44
CA TYR A 36 -2.73 4.73 -4.67
C TYR A 36 -4.17 4.31 -5.05
N ARG A 37 -4.30 3.30 -5.93
CA ARG A 37 -5.61 2.74 -6.31
C ARG A 37 -6.33 2.11 -5.12
N CYS A 38 -5.62 1.38 -4.26
CA CYS A 38 -6.20 0.81 -3.04
C CYS A 38 -6.71 1.89 -2.08
N ARG A 39 -5.95 2.97 -1.87
CA ARG A 39 -6.38 4.14 -1.08
C ARG A 39 -7.67 4.74 -1.62
N VAL A 40 -7.74 4.98 -2.92
CA VAL A 40 -8.94 5.55 -3.58
C VAL A 40 -10.14 4.62 -3.40
N ARG A 41 -9.94 3.31 -3.59
CA ARG A 41 -11.00 2.31 -3.42
C ARG A 41 -11.50 2.26 -1.96
N ALA A 42 -10.60 2.26 -0.99
CA ALA A 42 -10.96 2.24 0.42
C ALA A 42 -11.72 3.51 0.85
N LYS A 43 -11.28 4.69 0.39
CA LYS A 43 -12.02 5.94 0.57
C LYS A 43 -13.44 5.85 -0.03
N LYS A 44 -13.58 5.27 -1.22
CA LYS A 44 -14.89 5.09 -1.88
C LYS A 44 -15.78 4.09 -1.14
N MET A 45 -15.21 3.07 -0.52
CA MET A 45 -15.93 2.05 0.25
C MET A 45 -16.21 2.47 1.70
N GLY A 46 -15.83 3.68 2.12
CA GLY A 46 -15.98 4.14 3.50
C GLY A 46 -15.10 3.37 4.49
N VAL A 47 -14.06 2.68 4.00
CA VAL A 47 -13.12 1.97 4.86
C VAL A 47 -12.15 3.00 5.42
N GLU A 48 -12.19 3.17 6.75
CA GLU A 48 -11.20 3.99 7.44
C GLU A 48 -9.80 3.38 7.23
N ILE A 49 -8.95 4.18 6.63
CA ILE A 49 -7.52 3.88 6.52
C ILE A 49 -6.90 4.51 7.77
N PRO A 50 -6.30 3.70 8.66
CA PRO A 50 -5.64 4.24 9.84
C PRO A 50 -4.64 5.32 9.44
N GLU A 51 -4.73 6.49 10.07
CA GLU A 51 -3.79 7.57 9.86
C GLU A 51 -2.45 7.18 10.49
N GLY A 52 -1.58 6.62 9.66
CA GLY A 52 -0.28 6.12 10.10
C GLY A 52 0.46 5.45 8.95
N SER A 53 1.62 6.01 8.59
CA SER A 53 2.59 5.32 7.76
C SER A 53 3.33 4.31 8.61
N TYR A 54 3.20 3.02 8.29
CA TYR A 54 4.08 2.00 8.87
C TYR A 54 5.41 2.04 8.12
N GLU A 55 6.48 2.23 8.87
CA GLU A 55 7.87 2.12 8.39
C GLU A 55 8.29 0.66 8.57
N MET A 56 8.65 0.03 7.46
CA MET A 56 9.14 -1.35 7.37
C MET A 56 10.60 -1.34 6.94
#